data_AF-A0A0P9H4V0-F1
#
_entry.id   AF-A0A0P9H4V0-F1
#
_cell.length_a   1.000
_cell.length_b   1.000
_cell.length_c   1.000
_cell.angle_alpha   90.00
_cell.angle_beta   90.00
_cell.angle_gamma   90.00
#
_symmetry.space_group_name_H-M   'P 1'
#
loop_
_entity.id
_entity.type
_entity.pdbx_description
1 polymer ?
#
loop_
_entity_poly.entity_id
_entity_poly.type
_entity_poly.pdbx_seq_one_letter_code
_entity_poly.pdbx_strand_id
1 'polypeptide(L)'
;MRATRTLLRYLAPYWRSALLAPLLMALEVGMDLLQPRFVQRIVDQGILAGDQTVVTQTALLMVGVAVIGLIGGVGCGVFTVLASMRFGADVRSALFRKVQSLSFGNLDKLETGGLITRLTNDVTQVQEMVMMVLRIGVRVPLLLVGSLILAIITSPRLALIFLVLVPVILGALIWVIRKTFPMFSEVQRGLD
;
A
#
# COMPACT_ATOMS: atom_id res chain seq x y z
N MET A 1 2.65 3.99 -21.20
CA MET A 1 1.35 3.30 -21.03
C MET A 1 1.24 1.92 -21.72
N ARG A 2 1.98 1.60 -22.80
CA ARG A 2 1.91 0.25 -23.42
C ARG A 2 2.56 -0.85 -22.57
N ALA A 3 3.68 -0.55 -21.91
CA ALA A 3 4.41 -1.52 -21.07
C ALA A 3 3.63 -2.00 -19.84
N THR A 4 2.91 -1.09 -19.16
CA THR A 4 2.06 -1.43 -18.01
C THR A 4 0.92 -2.38 -18.40
N ARG A 5 0.32 -2.19 -19.58
CA ARG A 5 -0.74 -3.07 -20.11
C ARG A 5 -0.23 -4.47 -20.45
N THR A 6 1.02 -4.59 -20.91
CA THR A 6 1.66 -5.89 -21.15
C THR A 6 1.96 -6.61 -19.84
N LEU A 7 2.43 -5.90 -18.82
CA LEU A 7 2.66 -6.47 -17.49
C LEU A 7 1.35 -6.92 -16.83
N LEU A 8 0.28 -6.13 -16.92
CA LEU A 8 -1.05 -6.50 -16.42
C LEU A 8 -1.58 -7.83 -16.99
N ARG A 9 -1.12 -8.25 -18.19
CA ARG A 9 -1.48 -9.55 -18.77
C ARG A 9 -0.91 -10.73 -17.98
N TYR A 10 0.25 -10.57 -17.33
CA TYR A 10 0.83 -11.58 -16.42
C TYR A 10 0.13 -11.61 -15.06
N LEU A 11 -0.64 -10.57 -14.72
CA LEU A 11 -1.45 -10.53 -13.50
C LEU A 11 -2.86 -11.09 -13.72
N ALA A 12 -3.33 -11.15 -14.98
CA ALA A 12 -4.66 -11.64 -15.36
C ALA A 12 -4.99 -13.08 -14.89
N PRO A 13 -4.06 -14.06 -14.89
CA PRO A 13 -4.32 -15.40 -14.34
C PRO A 13 -4.60 -15.39 -12.83
N TYR A 14 -4.12 -14.36 -12.12
CA TYR A 14 -4.21 -14.22 -10.66
C TYR A 14 -5.25 -13.19 -10.21
N TRP A 15 -6.22 -12.87 -11.09
CA TRP A 15 -7.25 -11.85 -10.84
C TRP A 15 -8.03 -12.06 -9.55
N ARG A 16 -8.26 -13.32 -9.13
CA ARG A 16 -8.95 -13.63 -7.87
C ARG A 16 -8.15 -13.16 -6.66
N SER A 17 -6.85 -13.43 -6.63
CA SER A 17 -5.96 -12.99 -5.54
C SER A 17 -5.73 -11.47 -5.59
N ALA A 18 -5.63 -10.91 -6.80
CA ALA A 18 -5.51 -9.46 -7.01
C ALA A 18 -6.78 -8.68 -6.61
N LEU A 19 -7.95 -9.32 -6.62
CA LEU A 19 -9.22 -8.73 -6.16
C LEU A 19 -9.50 -9.01 -4.68
N LEU A 20 -9.15 -10.19 -4.16
CA LEU A 20 -9.32 -10.50 -2.74
C LEU A 20 -8.44 -9.62 -1.86
N ALA A 21 -7.17 -9.42 -2.23
CA ALA A 21 -6.24 -8.60 -1.46
C ALA A 21 -6.80 -7.19 -1.12
N PRO A 22 -7.23 -6.36 -2.09
CA PRO A 22 -7.78 -5.04 -1.80
C PRO A 22 -9.10 -5.09 -1.02
N LEU A 23 -9.92 -6.14 -1.21
CA LEU A 23 -11.17 -6.29 -0.47
C LEU A 23 -10.90 -6.57 1.01
N LEU A 24 -9.94 -7.45 1.31
CA LEU A 24 -9.51 -7.74 2.67
C LEU A 24 -8.80 -6.53 3.31
N MET A 25 -8.07 -5.74 2.52
CA MET A 25 -7.51 -4.47 2.99
C MET A 25 -8.61 -3.46 3.35
N ALA A 26 -9.67 -3.37 2.55
CA ALA A 26 -10.79 -2.49 2.86
C ALA A 26 -11.49 -2.90 4.17
N LEU A 27 -11.58 -4.20 4.45
CA LEU A 27 -12.06 -4.72 5.73
C LEU A 27 -11.13 -4.30 6.89
N GLU A 28 -9.81 -4.49 6.76
CA GLU A 28 -8.82 -4.05 7.77
C GLU A 28 -8.98 -2.56 8.08
N VAL A 29 -8.97 -1.71 7.04
CA VAL A 29 -9.10 -0.26 7.21
C VAL A 29 -10.44 0.13 7.82
N GLY A 30 -11.53 -0.56 7.44
CA GLY A 30 -12.83 -0.35 8.05
C GLY A 30 -12.84 -0.63 9.55
N MET A 31 -12.21 -1.74 9.97
CA MET A 31 -12.09 -2.09 11.39
C MET A 31 -11.19 -1.11 12.15
N ASP A 32 -10.09 -0.66 11.55
CA ASP A 32 -9.21 0.37 12.12
C ASP A 32 -9.95 1.69 12.34
N LEU A 33 -10.76 2.13 11.39
CA LEU A 33 -11.56 3.37 11.48
C LEU A 33 -12.71 3.27 12.49
N LEU A 34 -13.11 2.07 12.91
CA LEU A 34 -14.11 1.90 13.97
C LEU A 34 -13.51 2.09 15.37
N GLN A 35 -12.20 1.87 15.55
CA GLN A 35 -11.56 1.98 16.86
C GLN A 35 -11.76 3.35 17.54
N PRO A 36 -11.58 4.50 16.86
CA PRO A 36 -11.80 5.81 17.47
C PRO A 36 -13.23 6.02 18.01
N ARG A 37 -14.24 5.43 17.36
CA ARG A 37 -15.64 5.51 17.83
C ARG A 37 -15.87 4.71 19.11
N PHE A 38 -15.23 3.55 19.24
CA PHE A 38 -15.31 2.79 20.47
C PHE A 38 -14.61 3.51 21.62
N VAL A 39 -13.45 4.13 21.36
CA VAL A 39 -12.79 5.00 22.36
C VAL A 39 -13.71 6.14 22.78
N GLN A 40 -14.34 6.83 21.81
CA GLN A 40 -15.32 7.87 22.12
C GLN A 40 -16.45 7.34 23.00
N ARG A 41 -17.01 6.18 22.68
CA ARG A 41 -18.10 5.56 23.47
C ARG A 41 -17.67 5.21 24.89
N ILE A 42 -16.45 4.68 25.06
CA ILE A 42 -15.89 4.40 26.39
C ILE A 42 -15.78 5.67 27.22
N VAL A 43 -15.31 6.76 26.63
CA VAL A 43 -15.17 8.05 27.34
C VAL A 43 -16.53 8.65 27.66
N ASP A 44 -17.38 8.82 26.65
CA ASP A 44 -18.65 9.56 26.74
C ASP A 44 -19.74 8.80 27.52
N GLN A 45 -19.88 7.50 27.28
CA GLN A 45 -20.96 6.68 27.84
C GLN A 45 -20.50 5.74 28.96
N GLY A 46 -19.19 5.54 29.10
CA GLY A 46 -18.63 4.70 30.15
C GLY A 46 -18.10 5.55 31.30
N ILE A 47 -16.97 6.22 31.08
CA ILE A 47 -16.24 6.96 32.12
C ILE A 47 -17.06 8.15 32.62
N LEU A 48 -17.58 8.99 31.72
CA LEU A 48 -18.35 10.18 32.10
C LEU A 48 -19.71 9.84 32.73
N ALA A 49 -20.32 8.71 32.35
CA ALA A 49 -21.58 8.24 32.91
C ALA A 49 -21.40 7.36 34.17
N GLY A 50 -20.17 6.96 34.51
CA GLY A 50 -19.87 6.04 35.61
C GLY A 50 -20.30 4.59 35.36
N ASP A 51 -20.60 4.19 34.12
CA ASP A 51 -21.07 2.85 33.77
C ASP A 51 -19.91 1.93 33.34
N GLN A 52 -19.41 1.16 34.30
CA GLN A 52 -18.34 0.19 34.07
C GLN A 52 -18.74 -0.96 33.12
N THR A 53 -20.04 -1.25 33.00
CA THR A 53 -20.56 -2.28 32.11
C THR A 53 -20.38 -1.86 30.65
N VAL A 54 -20.68 -0.59 30.33
CA VAL A 54 -20.47 -0.04 28.99
C VAL A 54 -18.99 -0.04 28.62
N VAL A 55 -18.11 0.30 29.57
CA VAL A 55 -16.66 0.26 29.36
C VAL A 55 -16.19 -1.15 29.01
N THR A 56 -16.54 -2.14 29.83
CA THR A 56 -16.08 -3.53 29.65
C THR A 56 -16.65 -4.19 28.39
N GLN A 57 -17.95 -4.00 28.11
CA GLN A 57 -18.56 -4.51 26.88
C GLN A 57 -17.96 -3.86 25.62
N THR A 58 -17.76 -2.54 25.64
CA THR A 58 -17.18 -1.83 24.50
C THR A 58 -15.71 -2.22 24.28
N ALA A 59 -14.93 -2.38 25.36
CA ALA A 59 -13.56 -2.86 25.27
C ALA A 59 -13.48 -4.29 24.70
N LEU A 60 -14.39 -5.19 25.08
CA LEU A 60 -14.44 -6.54 24.52
C LEU A 60 -14.81 -6.52 23.02
N LEU A 61 -15.76 -5.67 22.64
CA LEU A 61 -16.12 -5.45 21.23
C LEU A 61 -14.94 -4.87 20.43
N MET A 62 -14.16 -3.94 21.00
CA MET A 62 -12.95 -3.42 20.36
C MET A 62 -11.94 -4.52 20.06
N VAL A 63 -11.72 -5.43 21.01
CA VAL A 63 -10.82 -6.58 20.80
C VAL A 63 -11.36 -7.47 19.68
N GLY A 64 -12.66 -7.77 19.67
CA GLY A 64 -13.27 -8.56 18.58
C GLY A 64 -13.08 -7.92 17.20
N VAL A 65 -13.30 -6.61 17.09
CA VAL A 65 -13.09 -5.84 15.85
C VAL A 65 -11.62 -5.81 15.44
N ALA A 66 -10.70 -5.66 16.40
CA ALA A 66 -9.26 -5.71 16.13
C ALA A 66 -8.82 -7.08 15.61
N VAL A 67 -9.36 -8.18 16.15
CA VAL A 67 -9.09 -9.54 15.66
C VAL A 67 -9.60 -9.71 14.23
N ILE A 68 -10.80 -9.22 13.90
CA ILE A 68 -11.34 -9.24 12.53
C ILE A 68 -10.44 -8.42 11.59
N GLY A 69 -10.00 -7.24 12.02
CA GLY A 69 -9.06 -6.41 11.28
C GLY A 69 -7.73 -7.12 11.02
N LEU A 70 -7.19 -7.82 12.02
CA LEU A 70 -5.98 -8.63 11.90
C LEU A 70 -6.15 -9.77 10.89
N ILE A 71 -7.27 -10.48 10.90
CA ILE A 71 -7.57 -11.54 9.91
C ILE A 71 -7.63 -10.94 8.50
N GLY A 72 -8.29 -9.78 8.35
CA GLY A 72 -8.31 -9.02 7.10
C GLY A 72 -6.91 -8.65 6.62
N GLY A 73 -6.08 -8.07 7.49
CA GLY A 73 -4.74 -7.63 7.12
C GLY A 73 -3.77 -8.77 6.81
N VAL A 74 -3.81 -9.85 7.59
CA VAL A 74 -3.03 -11.07 7.31
C VAL A 74 -3.48 -11.69 5.99
N GLY A 75 -4.79 -11.84 5.78
CA GLY A 75 -5.32 -12.37 4.53
C GLY A 75 -4.94 -11.52 3.31
N CYS A 76 -5.04 -10.18 3.42
CA CYS A 76 -4.54 -9.26 2.41
C CYS A 76 -3.05 -9.52 2.11
N GLY A 77 -2.22 -9.65 3.15
CA GLY A 77 -0.79 -9.96 3.02
C GLY A 77 -0.54 -11.25 2.25
N VAL A 78 -1.22 -12.33 2.63
CA VAL A 78 -1.08 -13.65 1.99
C VAL A 78 -1.47 -13.60 0.51
N PHE A 79 -2.63 -13.03 0.17
CA PHE A 79 -3.08 -12.95 -1.22
C PHE A 79 -2.21 -12.01 -2.07
N THR A 80 -1.70 -10.92 -1.48
CA THR A 80 -0.78 -9.99 -2.15
C THR A 80 0.54 -10.68 -2.49
N VAL A 81 1.14 -11.39 -1.53
CA VAL A 81 2.38 -12.14 -1.75
C VAL A 81 2.17 -13.23 -2.79
N LEU A 82 1.08 -14.00 -2.69
CA LEU A 82 0.79 -15.08 -3.64
C LEU A 82 0.60 -14.55 -5.07
N ALA A 83 -0.13 -13.46 -5.25
CA ALA A 83 -0.32 -12.83 -6.55
C ALA A 83 1.00 -12.30 -7.13
N SER A 84 1.79 -11.61 -6.31
CA SER A 84 3.02 -10.94 -6.75
C SER A 84 4.15 -11.93 -7.04
N MET A 85 4.32 -12.95 -6.20
CA MET A 85 5.34 -13.99 -6.40
C MET A 85 5.09 -14.78 -7.68
N ARG A 86 3.83 -15.16 -7.94
CA ARG A 86 3.47 -15.90 -9.15
C ARG A 86 3.62 -15.03 -10.41
N PHE A 87 3.18 -13.78 -10.34
CA PHE A 87 3.43 -12.79 -11.38
C PHE A 87 4.93 -12.63 -11.69
N GLY A 88 5.76 -12.49 -10.64
CA GLY A 88 7.22 -12.34 -10.78
C GLY A 88 7.87 -13.58 -11.41
N ALA A 89 7.41 -14.78 -11.04
CA ALA A 89 7.89 -16.03 -11.62
C ALA A 89 7.59 -16.11 -13.13
N ASP A 90 6.38 -15.75 -13.56
CA ASP A 90 6.00 -15.77 -14.98
C ASP A 90 6.78 -14.75 -15.81
N VAL A 91 6.97 -13.54 -15.27
CA VAL A 91 7.77 -12.48 -15.91
C VAL A 91 9.22 -12.93 -16.05
N ARG A 92 9.82 -13.48 -14.98
CA ARG A 92 11.18 -14.00 -15.01
C ARG A 92 11.35 -15.12 -16.03
N SER A 93 10.39 -16.05 -16.08
CA SER A 93 10.39 -17.16 -17.04
C SER A 93 10.28 -16.68 -18.49
N ALA A 94 9.42 -15.69 -18.75
CA ALA A 94 9.26 -15.10 -20.07
C ALA A 94 10.52 -14.35 -20.53
N LEU A 95 11.14 -13.57 -19.62
CA LEU A 95 12.40 -12.87 -19.90
C LEU A 95 13.53 -13.87 -20.15
N PHE A 96 13.65 -14.92 -19.35
CA PHE A 96 14.68 -15.93 -19.52
C PHE A 96 14.57 -16.67 -20.86
N ARG A 97 13.35 -17.04 -21.28
CA ARG A 97 13.10 -17.58 -22.63
C ARG A 97 13.49 -16.59 -23.73
N LYS A 98 13.20 -15.30 -23.54
CA LYS A 98 13.55 -14.27 -24.52
C LYS A 98 15.06 -14.13 -24.67
N VAL A 99 15.79 -14.11 -23.55
CA VAL A 99 17.26 -14.01 -23.56
C VAL A 99 17.90 -15.20 -24.27
N GLN A 100 17.41 -16.42 -24.03
CA GLN A 100 17.89 -17.62 -24.74
C GLN A 100 17.62 -17.60 -26.26
N SER A 101 16.61 -16.85 -26.73
CA SER A 101 16.30 -16.72 -28.15
C SER A 101 17.12 -15.63 -28.88
N LEU A 102 17.96 -14.89 -28.17
CA LEU A 102 18.79 -13.84 -28.76
C LEU A 102 20.04 -14.44 -29.42
N SER A 103 20.41 -13.91 -30.60
CA SER A 103 21.69 -14.23 -31.23
C SER A 103 22.86 -13.58 -30.49
N PHE A 104 24.06 -14.14 -30.64
CA PHE A 104 25.29 -13.63 -30.03
C PHE A 104 25.55 -12.13 -30.31
N GLY A 105 25.29 -11.66 -31.54
CA GLY A 105 25.43 -10.23 -31.88
C GLY A 105 24.40 -9.31 -31.21
N ASN A 106 23.28 -9.84 -30.71
CA ASN A 106 22.34 -9.07 -29.89
C ASN A 106 22.72 -9.09 -28.40
N LEU A 107 23.38 -10.16 -27.94
CA LEU A 107 23.90 -10.26 -26.56
C LEU A 107 25.08 -9.30 -26.35
N ASP A 108 25.98 -9.19 -27.34
CA ASP A 108 27.10 -8.25 -27.30
C ASP A 108 26.64 -6.78 -27.26
N LYS A 109 25.51 -6.46 -27.90
CA LYS A 109 24.91 -5.11 -27.86
C LYS A 109 24.21 -4.78 -26.54
N LEU A 110 23.76 -5.78 -25.79
CA LEU A 110 22.95 -5.60 -24.59
C LEU A 110 23.75 -5.66 -23.29
N GLU A 111 25.06 -5.93 -23.38
CA GLU A 111 25.98 -6.22 -22.27
C GLU A 111 25.46 -7.30 -21.31
N THR A 112 26.20 -8.40 -21.15
CA THR A 112 25.80 -9.52 -20.30
C THR A 112 25.45 -9.10 -18.87
N GLY A 113 26.14 -8.10 -18.30
CA GLY A 113 25.83 -7.54 -16.98
C GLY A 113 24.48 -6.81 -16.90
N GLY A 114 24.10 -6.07 -17.95
CA GLY A 114 22.79 -5.41 -18.07
C GLY A 114 21.63 -6.41 -18.19
N LEU A 115 21.88 -7.56 -18.82
CA LEU A 115 20.90 -8.64 -18.91
C LEU A 115 20.66 -9.33 -17.56
N ILE A 116 21.71 -9.54 -16.77
CA ILE A 116 21.62 -10.13 -15.42
C ILE A 116 20.79 -9.21 -14.51
N THR A 117 21.11 -7.92 -14.46
CA THR A 117 20.37 -6.94 -13.63
C THR A 117 18.90 -6.84 -14.02
N ARG A 118 18.57 -6.93 -15.31
CA ARG A 118 17.16 -6.97 -15.78
C ARG A 118 16.43 -8.26 -15.39
N LEU A 119 17.11 -9.39 -15.33
CA LEU A 119 16.51 -10.68 -14.94
C LEU A 119 16.34 -10.82 -13.42
N THR A 120 17.15 -10.11 -12.64
CA THR A 120 17.13 -10.15 -11.18
C THR A 120 16.46 -8.91 -10.59
N ASN A 121 17.15 -7.78 -10.58
CA ASN A 121 16.74 -6.56 -9.89
C ASN A 121 15.46 -6.00 -10.48
N ASP A 122 15.37 -5.82 -11.79
CA ASP A 122 14.17 -5.21 -12.39
C ASP A 122 12.93 -6.07 -12.17
N VAL A 123 13.04 -7.40 -12.28
CA VAL A 123 11.91 -8.30 -12.00
C VAL A 123 11.48 -8.19 -10.54
N THR A 124 12.42 -8.15 -9.60
CA THR A 124 12.12 -7.99 -8.18
C THR A 124 11.47 -6.64 -7.90
N GLN A 125 11.95 -5.56 -8.51
CA GLN A 125 11.36 -4.22 -8.38
C GLN A 125 9.92 -4.16 -8.92
N VAL A 126 9.66 -4.80 -10.07
CA VAL A 126 8.28 -4.86 -10.60
C VAL A 126 7.39 -5.74 -9.70
N GLN A 127 7.92 -6.82 -9.14
CA GLN A 127 7.21 -7.66 -8.18
C GLN A 127 6.85 -6.88 -6.90
N GLU A 128 7.79 -6.11 -6.35
CA GLU A 128 7.57 -5.24 -5.19
C GLU A 128 6.58 -4.12 -5.49
N MET A 129 6.64 -3.54 -6.68
CA MET A 129 5.65 -2.57 -7.14
C MET A 129 4.23 -3.17 -7.14
N VAL A 130 4.05 -4.40 -7.62
CA VAL A 130 2.74 -5.08 -7.57
C VAL A 130 2.28 -5.27 -6.13
N MET A 131 3.18 -5.70 -5.22
CA MET A 131 2.85 -5.82 -3.80
C MET A 131 2.43 -4.48 -3.18
N MET A 132 3.17 -3.41 -3.49
CA MET A 132 2.92 -2.08 -3.00
C MET A 132 1.57 -1.54 -3.48
N VAL A 133 1.25 -1.71 -4.76
CA VAL A 133 -0.01 -1.24 -5.35
C VAL A 133 -1.21 -1.99 -4.75
N LEU A 134 -1.13 -3.31 -4.62
CA LEU A 134 -2.22 -4.12 -4.07
C LEU A 134 -2.46 -3.86 -2.57
N ARG A 135 -1.41 -3.49 -1.83
CA ARG A 135 -1.48 -3.29 -0.37
C ARG A 135 -1.56 -1.82 0.02
N ILE A 136 -0.48 -1.06 -0.18
CA ILE A 136 -0.35 0.33 0.24
C ILE A 136 -1.18 1.25 -0.67
N GLY A 137 -1.18 0.98 -1.97
CA GLY A 137 -1.95 1.75 -2.96
C GLY A 137 -3.45 1.75 -2.70
N VAL A 138 -3.95 0.74 -1.99
CA VAL A 138 -5.36 0.61 -1.59
C VAL A 138 -5.57 1.16 -0.17
N ARG A 139 -4.70 0.77 0.77
CA ARG A 139 -4.78 1.19 2.17
C ARG A 139 -4.79 2.70 2.35
N VAL A 140 -3.83 3.40 1.73
CA VAL A 140 -3.62 4.83 1.98
C VAL A 140 -4.81 5.67 1.52
N PRO A 141 -5.35 5.51 0.29
CA PRO A 141 -6.53 6.25 -0.12
C PRO A 141 -7.77 5.91 0.70
N LEU A 142 -8.01 4.64 1.02
CA LEU A 142 -9.15 4.22 1.86
C LEU A 142 -9.08 4.84 3.26
N LEU A 143 -7.90 4.82 3.87
CA LEU A 143 -7.69 5.40 5.19
C LEU A 143 -7.85 6.92 5.14
N LEU A 144 -7.26 7.59 4.16
CA LEU A 144 -7.38 9.04 3.99
C LEU A 144 -8.84 9.48 3.81
N VAL A 145 -9.58 8.83 2.90
CA VAL A 145 -11.00 9.14 2.66
C VAL A 145 -11.85 8.78 3.86
N GLY A 146 -11.65 7.60 4.44
CA GLY A 146 -12.42 7.12 5.58
C GLY A 146 -12.18 7.94 6.86
N SER A 147 -10.94 8.32 7.16
CA SER A 147 -10.61 9.22 8.27
C SER A 147 -11.19 10.61 8.07
N LEU A 148 -11.16 11.15 6.85
CA LEU A 148 -11.75 12.46 6.56
C LEU A 148 -13.27 12.44 6.76
N ILE A 149 -13.96 11.42 6.24
CA ILE A 149 -15.40 11.24 6.44
C ILE A 149 -15.72 11.12 7.94
N LEU A 150 -14.98 10.30 8.67
CA LEU A 150 -15.19 10.10 10.10
C LEU A 150 -14.97 11.40 10.88
N ALA A 151 -13.92 12.16 10.56
CA ALA A 151 -13.64 13.45 11.18
C ALA A 151 -14.78 14.46 10.96
N ILE A 152 -15.30 14.54 9.74
CA ILE A 152 -16.44 15.42 9.40
C ILE A 152 -17.70 15.01 10.19
N ILE A 153 -17.98 13.71 10.30
CA ILE A 153 -19.14 13.21 11.04
C ILE A 153 -19.01 13.46 12.54
N THR A 154 -17.82 13.25 13.12
CA THR A 154 -17.61 13.40 14.57
C THR A 154 -17.63 14.88 15.00
N SER A 155 -16.99 15.77 14.25
CA SER A 155 -17.05 17.22 14.52
C SER A 155 -16.75 18.04 13.26
N PRO A 156 -17.79 18.57 12.59
CA PRO A 156 -17.61 19.42 11.41
C PRO A 156 -16.75 20.66 11.68
N ARG A 157 -16.79 21.18 12.92
CA ARG A 157 -15.98 22.35 13.32
C ARG A 157 -14.49 22.02 13.40
N LEU A 158 -14.14 20.86 13.95
CA LEU A 158 -12.74 20.41 13.98
C LEU A 158 -12.27 19.97 12.58
N ALA A 159 -13.18 19.48 11.73
CA ALA A 159 -12.85 19.09 10.36
C ALA A 159 -12.34 20.26 9.50
N LEU A 160 -12.77 21.50 9.77
CA LEU A 160 -12.25 22.71 9.11
C LEU A 160 -10.74 22.90 9.33
N ILE A 161 -10.19 22.40 10.44
CA ILE A 161 -8.74 22.46 10.71
C ILE A 161 -7.99 21.62 9.67
N PHE A 162 -8.53 20.46 9.24
CA PHE A 162 -7.90 19.64 8.20
C PHE A 162 -7.83 20.37 6.86
N LEU A 163 -8.80 21.23 6.54
CA LEU A 163 -8.80 22.01 5.30
C LEU A 163 -7.60 22.95 5.22
N VAL A 164 -7.13 23.47 6.35
CA VAL A 164 -5.93 24.34 6.42
C VAL A 164 -4.66 23.51 6.59
N LEU A 165 -4.71 22.49 7.45
CA LEU A 165 -3.53 21.69 7.80
C LEU A 165 -3.03 20.83 6.65
N VAL A 166 -3.93 20.23 5.86
CA VAL A 166 -3.56 19.36 4.72
C VAL A 166 -2.76 20.15 3.66
N PRO A 167 -3.20 21.32 3.17
CA PRO A 167 -2.41 22.14 2.26
C PRO A 167 -1.07 22.59 2.84
N VAL A 168 -1.02 22.94 4.13
CA VAL A 168 0.22 23.36 4.79
C VAL A 168 1.24 22.22 4.81
N ILE A 169 0.81 21.02 5.21
CA ILE A 169 1.67 19.83 5.20
C ILE A 169 2.12 19.47 3.78
N LEU A 170 1.22 19.51 2.80
CA LEU A 170 1.55 19.27 1.40
C LEU A 170 2.55 20.31 0.87
N GLY A 171 2.36 21.58 1.20
CA GLY A 171 3.28 22.65 0.83
C GLY A 171 4.67 22.44 1.44
N ALA A 172 4.74 22.08 2.72
CA ALA A 172 6.00 21.76 3.39
C ALA A 172 6.69 20.55 2.75
N LEU A 173 5.95 19.48 2.44
CA LEU A 173 6.46 18.29 1.75
C LEU A 173 7.01 18.64 0.36
N ILE A 174 6.26 19.41 -0.43
CA ILE A 174 6.70 19.85 -1.77
C ILE A 174 7.98 20.68 -1.66
N TRP A 175 8.06 21.58 -0.67
CA TRP A 175 9.24 22.38 -0.43
C TRP A 175 10.46 21.53 -0.06
N VAL A 176 10.31 20.57 0.86
CA VAL A 176 11.37 19.63 1.23
C VAL A 176 11.82 18.82 0.02
N ILE A 177 10.89 18.23 -0.74
CA ILE A 177 11.23 17.42 -1.92
C ILE A 177 12.00 18.26 -2.94
N ARG A 178 11.51 19.47 -3.26
CA ARG A 178 12.18 20.35 -4.23
C ARG A 178 13.59 20.74 -3.82
N LYS A 179 13.86 20.83 -2.52
CA LYS A 179 15.18 21.18 -1.99
C LYS A 179 16.10 19.97 -1.88
N THR A 180 15.58 18.82 -1.49
CA THR A 180 16.35 17.61 -1.22
C THR A 180 16.72 16.83 -2.49
N PHE A 181 15.83 16.78 -3.49
CA PHE A 181 16.11 16.07 -4.75
C PHE A 181 17.37 16.55 -5.49
N PRO A 182 17.63 17.85 -5.67
CA PRO A 182 18.87 18.30 -6.30
C PRO A 182 20.11 17.94 -5.49
N MET A 183 20.04 18.00 -4.15
CA MET A 183 21.15 17.62 -3.27
C MET A 183 21.53 16.13 -3.43
N PHE A 184 20.53 15.24 -3.56
CA PHE A 184 20.81 13.83 -3.85
C PHE A 184 21.49 13.65 -5.21
N SER A 185 21.08 14.41 -6.23
CA SER A 185 21.72 14.36 -7.54
C SER A 185 23.17 14.87 -7.52
N GLU A 186 23.46 15.87 -6.68
CA GLU A 186 24.82 16.40 -6.53
C GLU A 186 25.74 15.38 -5.84
N VAL A 187 25.28 14.74 -4.77
CA VAL A 187 26.03 13.67 -4.10
C VAL A 187 26.30 12.50 -5.04
N GLN A 188 25.31 12.10 -5.84
CA GLN A 188 25.47 10.99 -6.77
C GLN A 188 26.50 11.29 -7.86
N ARG A 189 26.54 12.53 -8.39
CA ARG A 189 27.59 12.99 -9.32
C ARG A 189 29.00 13.06 -8.71
N GLY A 190 29.12 13.09 -7.39
CA GLY A 190 30.41 13.07 -6.71
C GLY A 190 30.94 11.65 -6.45
N LEU A 191 30.08 10.63 -6.61
CA LEU A 191 30.42 9.22 -6.46
C LEU A 191 30.64 8.52 -7.81
N ASP A 192 29.96 8.99 -8.86
CA ASP A 192 30.17 8.60 -10.27
C ASP A 192 31.44 9.25 -10.86
#